data_AF-A0A5C3PJQ9-F1
#
_entry.id   AF-A0A5C3PJQ9-F1
#
_cell.length_a   1.000
_cell.length_b   1.000
_cell.length_c   1.000
_cell.angle_alpha   90.00
_cell.angle_beta   90.00
_cell.angle_gamma   90.00
#
_symmetry.space_group_name_H-M   'P 1'
#
loop_
_entity.id
_entity.type
_entity.pdbx_description
1 polymer ?
#
loop_
_entity_poly.entity_id
_entity_poly.type
_entity_poly.pdbx_seq_one_letter_code
_entity_poly.pdbx_strand_id
1 'polypeptide(L)'
;MPVRTSAMAASSPSRPRIRRHSSRCEPPHEASDGESDDASSCTSQSSIDEEAINCRISPYWCAYRSIIEARGFRLDTYRDVKQWYHDYWAHEASEGRAVLQDLPGYLRACRGQDENELCKDAGLPDRLFRGTQCSTGVKVVIKAVHLSSREYDVIRYLSSPALRTHPMNHCIPVLDLIEVPKDKLTFIVMEEWSSQLANDTPCHLTCFLNALRQCIEHVAFMHAHYIAHLDISIRNVLTDLAGRYAFIDYELSNRYDSISNPRIHCPRRSEVPPELERGEASDPYKVDVYGLGMLMLHALKLSGHDVPELHPLIRQMLSGQFEQRPTALQALAALNSITADILLSKHRSIQQLPHTPTQQHRTVLPQ
;
A
#
# COMPACT_ATOMS: atom_id res chain seq x y z
N MET A 1 -18.74 -10.02 62.92
CA MET A 1 -17.29 -10.02 62.65
C MET A 1 -16.98 -8.94 61.60
N PRO A 2 -16.62 -7.71 62.01
CA PRO A 2 -16.19 -6.64 61.11
C PRO A 2 -14.71 -6.27 61.35
N VAL A 3 -13.90 -6.13 60.29
CA VAL A 3 -12.54 -5.52 60.35
C VAL A 3 -12.27 -4.85 58.99
N ARG A 4 -12.46 -3.53 58.90
CA ARG A 4 -11.47 -2.43 58.88
C ARG A 4 -10.72 -2.21 57.56
N THR A 5 -10.83 -0.94 57.16
CA THR A 5 -10.04 -0.12 56.23
C THR A 5 -8.52 -0.21 56.39
N SER A 6 -7.78 -0.07 55.27
CA SER A 6 -6.58 0.79 55.25
C SER A 6 -6.15 1.16 53.83
N ALA A 7 -5.74 2.42 53.67
CA ALA A 7 -5.14 3.03 52.50
C ALA A 7 -3.62 3.12 52.66
N MET A 8 -2.85 2.99 51.58
CA MET A 8 -1.47 3.51 51.41
C MET A 8 -1.22 3.69 49.90
N ALA A 9 -1.07 4.92 49.38
CA ALA A 9 0.09 5.81 49.42
C ALA A 9 1.18 5.45 48.38
N ALA A 10 1.37 6.39 47.46
CA ALA A 10 2.24 6.35 46.31
C ALA A 10 3.73 6.53 46.66
N SER A 11 4.61 5.95 45.83
CA SER A 11 6.02 6.32 45.75
C SER A 11 6.50 6.28 44.29
N SER A 12 6.90 7.44 43.77
CA SER A 12 7.66 7.59 42.53
C SER A 12 9.16 7.42 42.80
N PRO A 13 9.95 7.04 41.79
CA PRO A 13 11.28 7.62 41.66
C PRO A 13 11.60 8.12 40.23
N SER A 14 11.85 9.44 40.18
CA SER A 14 12.96 10.17 39.55
C SER A 14 13.60 9.71 38.22
N ARG A 15 13.54 10.63 37.25
CA ARG A 15 14.34 10.75 36.00
C ARG A 15 15.86 10.84 36.23
N PRO A 16 16.70 10.34 35.30
CA PRO A 16 18.12 10.66 35.25
C PRO A 16 18.40 11.98 34.50
N ARG A 17 19.39 12.72 35.02
CA ARG A 17 19.90 14.02 34.54
C ARG A 17 20.83 13.89 33.32
N ILE A 18 20.64 14.82 32.39
CA ILE A 18 21.51 15.12 31.24
C ILE A 18 22.83 15.74 31.74
N ARG A 19 23.98 15.17 31.35
CA ARG A 19 25.30 15.81 31.49
C ARG A 19 25.68 16.46 30.16
N ARG A 20 25.85 17.79 30.18
CA ARG A 20 26.54 18.56 29.14
C ARG A 20 28.04 18.46 29.37
N HIS A 21 28.81 18.09 28.35
CA HIS A 21 30.25 18.33 28.30
C HIS A 21 30.54 19.29 27.15
N SER A 22 31.07 20.46 27.52
CA SER A 22 31.74 21.40 26.64
C SER A 22 33.24 21.09 26.64
N SER A 23 33.86 21.02 25.47
CA SER A 23 35.30 21.21 25.33
C SER A 23 35.61 21.73 23.92
N ARG A 24 36.21 22.91 23.90
CA ARG A 24 36.74 23.64 22.74
C ARG A 24 38.26 23.49 22.82
N CYS A 25 38.94 23.08 21.74
CA CYS A 25 40.35 23.35 21.47
C CYS A 25 40.64 23.16 19.98
N GLU A 26 41.50 24.05 19.48
CA GLU A 26 41.86 24.37 18.10
C GLU A 26 43.16 23.63 17.63
N PRO A 27 43.73 23.86 16.42
CA PRO A 27 44.19 22.83 15.47
C PRO A 27 45.72 22.61 15.41
N PRO A 28 46.21 21.78 14.46
CA PRO A 28 47.32 22.26 13.62
C PRO A 28 47.30 21.86 12.12
N HIS A 29 47.83 22.81 11.35
CA HIS A 29 48.46 22.86 10.01
C HIS A 29 48.65 21.61 9.11
N GLU A 30 48.18 21.80 7.86
CA GLU A 30 48.81 21.63 6.52
C GLU A 30 49.89 20.57 6.25
N ALA A 31 49.59 19.66 5.29
CA ALA A 31 50.44 19.38 4.12
C ALA A 31 49.63 18.69 2.99
N SER A 32 50.08 18.93 1.76
CA SER A 32 49.39 18.91 0.46
C SER A 32 49.34 17.55 -0.26
N ASP A 33 48.56 17.56 -1.36
CA ASP A 33 48.53 16.66 -2.54
C ASP A 33 47.71 15.36 -2.38
N GLY A 34 46.67 15.05 -3.15
CA GLY A 34 46.14 15.64 -4.37
C GLY A 34 45.48 14.50 -5.16
N GLU A 35 44.14 14.48 -5.26
CA GLU A 35 43.39 13.84 -6.34
C GLU A 35 41.93 14.30 -6.25
N SER A 36 41.48 14.91 -7.35
CA SER A 36 40.25 15.68 -7.52
C SER A 36 39.02 14.79 -7.67
N ASP A 37 38.02 15.09 -6.85
CA ASP A 37 36.62 15.38 -7.18
C ASP A 37 35.99 14.71 -8.42
N ASP A 38 34.99 13.87 -8.17
CA ASP A 38 33.63 14.09 -8.69
C ASP A 38 32.63 13.21 -7.90
N ALA A 39 32.35 13.65 -6.67
CA ALA A 39 31.13 13.28 -5.97
C ALA A 39 30.08 14.39 -6.20
N SER A 40 28.85 13.97 -6.47
CA SER A 40 27.64 14.79 -6.68
C SER A 40 27.41 15.31 -8.10
N SER A 41 26.66 14.52 -8.88
CA SER A 41 25.69 15.08 -9.81
C SER A 41 24.29 14.62 -9.40
N CYS A 42 23.78 15.27 -8.36
CA CYS A 42 22.33 15.41 -8.23
C CYS A 42 21.86 16.25 -9.43
N THR A 43 20.89 15.70 -10.14
CA THR A 43 20.00 16.34 -11.13
C THR A 43 20.13 17.86 -11.23
N SER A 44 20.80 18.33 -12.29
CA SER A 44 20.76 19.73 -12.69
C SER A 44 19.46 20.00 -13.46
N GLN A 45 18.43 20.54 -12.80
CA GLN A 45 17.64 21.70 -13.23
C GLN A 45 16.52 22.07 -12.23
N SER A 46 16.63 23.30 -11.69
CA SER A 46 15.76 24.00 -10.72
C SER A 46 15.97 23.68 -9.24
N SER A 47 16.72 24.56 -8.55
CA SER A 47 17.08 24.49 -7.13
C SER A 47 15.95 24.89 -6.18
N ILE A 48 14.71 24.48 -6.46
CA ILE A 48 13.74 24.31 -5.37
C ILE A 48 14.03 22.91 -4.85
N ASP A 49 14.31 22.79 -3.56
CA ASP A 49 14.69 21.52 -2.93
C ASP A 49 13.63 20.44 -3.25
N GLU A 50 13.90 19.64 -4.29
CA GLU A 50 12.99 18.59 -4.78
C GLU A 50 12.65 17.62 -3.65
N GLU A 51 13.57 17.41 -2.72
CA GLU A 51 13.35 16.57 -1.55
C GLU A 51 12.37 17.24 -0.58
N ALA A 52 12.48 18.55 -0.35
CA ALA A 52 11.51 19.29 0.48
C ALA A 52 10.08 19.26 -0.10
N ILE A 53 9.93 19.29 -1.42
CA ILE A 53 8.63 19.18 -2.10
C ILE A 53 8.00 17.79 -1.90
N ASN A 54 8.83 16.76 -1.86
CA ASN A 54 8.37 15.37 -1.70
C ASN A 54 8.39 14.89 -0.24
N CYS A 55 8.70 15.78 0.70
CA CYS A 55 8.60 15.48 2.12
C CYS A 55 7.15 15.23 2.54
N ARG A 56 6.99 14.32 3.49
CA ARG A 56 5.68 13.95 4.05
C ARG A 56 5.09 15.12 4.84
N ILE A 57 3.86 15.50 4.52
CA ILE A 57 3.16 16.63 5.14
C ILE A 57 2.18 16.12 6.21
N SER A 58 2.14 16.78 7.37
CA SER A 58 1.11 16.56 8.40
C SER A 58 0.26 17.83 8.50
N PRO A 59 -0.88 17.93 7.77
CA PRO A 59 -1.69 19.13 7.80
C PRO A 59 -2.48 19.22 9.11
N TYR A 60 -2.79 20.44 9.53
CA TYR A 60 -3.77 20.66 10.58
C TYR A 60 -5.20 20.51 10.00
N TRP A 61 -5.70 19.28 9.97
CA TRP A 61 -6.96 18.88 9.31
C TRP A 61 -8.17 19.77 9.65
N CYS A 62 -8.28 20.24 10.90
CA CYS A 62 -9.38 21.12 11.31
C CYS A 62 -9.46 22.41 10.48
N ALA A 63 -8.33 22.98 10.05
CA ALA A 63 -8.31 24.20 9.24
C ALA A 63 -8.84 23.99 7.81
N TYR A 64 -8.81 22.76 7.31
CA TYR A 64 -9.22 22.43 5.94
C TYR A 64 -10.61 21.79 5.85
N ARG A 65 -11.24 21.51 7.00
CA ARG A 65 -12.56 20.88 7.10
C ARG A 65 -13.59 21.55 6.20
N SER A 66 -13.73 22.87 6.27
CA SER A 66 -14.73 23.60 5.49
C SER A 66 -14.48 23.55 3.97
N ILE A 67 -13.23 23.51 3.54
CA ILE A 67 -12.88 23.40 2.11
C ILE A 67 -13.23 22.00 1.59
N ILE A 68 -12.92 20.96 2.38
CA ILE A 68 -13.24 19.57 2.05
C ILE A 68 -14.76 19.34 2.04
N GLU A 69 -15.48 19.90 3.01
CA GLU A 69 -16.95 19.85 3.09
C GLU A 69 -17.62 20.57 1.92
N ALA A 70 -17.10 21.73 1.50
CA ALA A 70 -17.60 22.45 0.32
C ALA A 70 -17.43 21.65 -0.98
N ARG A 71 -16.52 20.67 -1.02
CA ARG A 71 -16.33 19.73 -2.13
C ARG A 71 -17.19 18.47 -2.02
N GLY A 72 -18.01 18.36 -0.97
CA GLY A 72 -18.95 17.26 -0.77
C GLY A 72 -18.36 16.07 -0.01
N PHE A 73 -17.27 16.26 0.73
CA PHE A 73 -16.67 15.20 1.56
C PHE A 73 -16.65 15.63 3.03
N ARG A 74 -17.00 14.70 3.92
CA ARG A 74 -17.00 14.94 5.36
C ARG A 74 -15.94 14.08 6.01
N LEU A 75 -15.01 14.71 6.74
CA LEU A 75 -14.03 14.01 7.56
C LEU A 75 -14.71 13.36 8.77
N ASP A 76 -14.28 12.16 9.14
CA ASP A 76 -14.91 11.40 10.23
C ASP A 76 -14.72 12.10 11.59
N THR A 77 -15.81 12.28 12.31
CA THR A 77 -15.80 12.78 13.69
C THR A 77 -15.81 11.64 14.71
N TYR A 78 -15.65 11.98 16.00
CA TYR A 78 -15.83 11.01 17.08
C TYR A 78 -17.20 10.31 17.04
N ARG A 79 -18.25 11.05 16.67
CA ARG A 79 -19.58 10.48 16.44
C ARG A 79 -19.58 9.44 15.33
N ASP A 80 -19.02 9.78 14.17
CA ASP A 80 -19.02 8.91 12.99
C ASP A 80 -18.27 7.60 13.27
N VAL A 81 -17.12 7.68 13.95
CA VAL A 81 -16.33 6.48 14.30
C VAL A 81 -17.09 5.59 15.29
N LYS A 82 -17.74 6.15 16.31
CA LYS A 82 -18.56 5.34 17.24
C LYS A 82 -19.74 4.68 16.55
N GLN A 83 -20.44 5.43 15.68
CA GLN A 83 -21.54 4.88 14.90
C GLN A 83 -21.09 3.69 14.05
N TRP A 84 -19.93 3.81 13.38
CA TRP A 84 -19.37 2.71 12.59
C TRP A 84 -19.17 1.43 13.40
N TYR A 85 -18.63 1.53 14.63
CA TYR A 85 -18.45 0.37 15.50
C TYR A 85 -19.79 -0.24 15.95
N HIS A 86 -20.79 0.60 16.25
CA HIS A 86 -22.13 0.11 16.58
C HIS A 86 -22.75 -0.65 15.41
N ASP A 87 -22.62 -0.14 14.19
CA ASP A 87 -23.11 -0.79 12.97
C ASP A 87 -22.37 -2.10 12.70
N TYR A 88 -21.04 -2.11 12.86
CA TYR A 88 -20.21 -3.31 12.75
C TYR A 88 -20.64 -4.40 13.74
N TRP A 89 -20.85 -4.06 15.01
CA TRP A 89 -21.32 -5.03 16.01
C TRP A 89 -22.72 -5.55 15.73
N ALA A 90 -23.63 -4.68 15.27
CA ALA A 90 -24.96 -5.10 14.88
C ALA A 90 -24.91 -6.11 13.72
N HIS A 91 -24.05 -5.85 12.72
CA HIS A 91 -23.84 -6.77 11.60
C HIS A 91 -23.24 -8.12 12.05
N GLU A 92 -22.13 -8.09 12.80
CA GLU A 92 -21.50 -9.32 13.30
C GLU A 92 -22.43 -10.15 14.18
N ALA A 93 -23.22 -9.49 15.04
CA ALA A 93 -24.23 -10.16 15.85
C ALA A 93 -25.34 -10.79 15.00
N SER A 94 -25.77 -10.14 13.91
CA SER A 94 -26.75 -10.71 12.97
C SER A 94 -26.23 -11.96 12.27
N GLU A 95 -24.91 -12.09 12.13
CA GLU A 95 -24.20 -13.23 11.57
C GLU A 95 -23.84 -14.30 12.61
N GLY A 96 -24.27 -14.13 13.87
CA GLY A 96 -23.99 -15.05 14.96
C GLY A 96 -22.52 -15.08 15.42
N ARG A 97 -21.71 -14.09 15.02
CA ARG A 97 -20.31 -13.98 15.43
C ARG A 97 -20.21 -13.24 16.76
N ALA A 98 -19.34 -13.73 17.65
CA ALA A 98 -19.06 -13.07 18.92
C ALA A 98 -18.17 -11.84 18.68
N VAL A 99 -18.53 -10.70 19.26
CA VAL A 99 -17.77 -9.45 19.07
C VAL A 99 -17.23 -8.89 20.36
N LEU A 100 -15.95 -8.54 20.37
CA LEU A 100 -15.37 -7.69 21.41
C LEU A 100 -15.84 -6.25 21.21
N GLN A 101 -16.51 -5.70 22.22
CA GLN A 101 -16.93 -4.30 22.22
C GLN A 101 -15.79 -3.33 22.59
N ASP A 102 -14.69 -3.85 23.15
CA ASP A 102 -13.53 -3.07 23.59
C ASP A 102 -12.45 -2.95 22.50
N LEU A 103 -12.85 -2.70 21.25
CA LEU A 103 -11.90 -2.52 20.17
C LEU A 103 -11.12 -1.20 20.35
N PRO A 104 -9.78 -1.18 20.15
CA PRO A 104 -8.95 0.00 20.41
C PRO A 104 -9.41 1.28 19.70
N GLY A 105 -9.97 1.16 18.49
CA GLY A 105 -10.52 2.29 17.75
C GLY A 105 -11.79 2.88 18.39
N TYR A 106 -12.69 2.03 18.89
CA TYR A 106 -13.89 2.47 19.60
C TYR A 106 -13.54 3.13 20.93
N LEU A 107 -12.68 2.49 21.73
CA LEU A 107 -12.23 3.04 23.01
C LEU A 107 -11.55 4.40 22.84
N ARG A 108 -10.78 4.59 21.76
CA ARG A 108 -10.20 5.88 21.40
C ARG A 108 -11.28 6.91 21.07
N ALA A 109 -12.29 6.52 20.28
CA ALA A 109 -13.36 7.42 19.91
C ALA A 109 -14.17 7.88 21.14
N CYS A 110 -14.38 6.98 22.11
CA CYS A 110 -15.03 7.29 23.39
C CYS A 110 -14.24 8.22 24.32
N ARG A 111 -12.94 8.46 24.05
CA ARG A 111 -12.14 9.47 24.78
C ARG A 111 -12.31 10.88 24.23
N GLY A 112 -12.89 11.03 23.04
CA GLY A 112 -13.23 12.34 22.48
C GLY A 112 -14.24 13.07 23.37
N GLN A 113 -14.00 14.35 23.63
CA GLN A 113 -14.88 15.15 24.51
C GLN A 113 -16.04 15.80 23.75
N ASP A 114 -15.85 16.10 22.46
CA ASP A 114 -16.89 16.64 21.57
C ASP A 114 -17.14 15.68 20.39
N GLU A 115 -18.38 15.26 20.23
CA GLU A 115 -18.87 14.40 19.14
C GLU A 115 -18.60 14.95 17.73
N ASN A 116 -18.47 16.27 17.61
CA ASN A 116 -18.27 16.96 16.33
C ASN A 116 -16.80 17.19 16.00
N GLU A 117 -15.88 16.94 16.94
CA GLU A 117 -14.44 17.01 16.68
C GLU A 117 -13.97 15.87 15.78
N LEU A 118 -12.96 16.15 14.96
CA LEU A 118 -12.39 15.17 14.05
C LEU A 118 -11.71 14.04 14.82
N CYS A 119 -12.05 12.80 14.49
CA CYS A 119 -11.47 11.63 15.15
C CYS A 119 -10.34 11.05 14.30
N LYS A 120 -9.10 11.41 14.65
CA LYS A 120 -7.91 10.83 14.00
C LYS A 120 -7.82 9.33 14.27
N ASP A 121 -7.52 8.56 13.22
CA ASP A 121 -7.18 7.14 13.39
C ASP A 121 -5.70 6.95 13.70
N ALA A 122 -5.40 6.27 14.80
CA ALA A 122 -4.02 5.98 15.23
C ALA A 122 -3.29 4.99 14.31
N GLY A 123 -4.02 4.18 13.54
CA GLY A 123 -3.49 3.26 12.54
C GLY A 123 -3.27 3.90 11.16
N LEU A 124 -3.66 5.16 10.96
CA LEU A 124 -3.39 5.91 9.73
C LEU A 124 -2.26 6.93 9.95
N PRO A 125 -1.32 7.04 9.00
CA PRO A 125 -0.35 8.13 8.95
C PRO A 125 -1.03 9.51 9.04
N ASP A 126 -0.35 10.47 9.67
CA ASP A 126 -0.86 11.82 9.92
C ASP A 126 -1.36 12.59 8.68
N ARG A 127 -0.78 12.26 7.51
CA ARG A 127 -1.12 12.82 6.20
C ARG A 127 -2.40 12.22 5.59
N LEU A 128 -2.97 11.21 6.22
CA LEU A 128 -4.21 10.54 5.80
C LEU A 128 -5.31 10.86 6.80
N PHE A 129 -6.54 10.97 6.29
CA PHE A 129 -7.73 11.07 7.12
C PHE A 129 -8.89 10.30 6.48
N ARG A 130 -9.72 9.65 7.30
CA ARG A 130 -10.93 9.00 6.81
C ARG A 130 -12.07 9.99 6.67
N GLY A 131 -12.94 9.71 5.72
CA GLY A 131 -14.15 10.48 5.55
C GLY A 131 -15.21 9.72 4.76
N THR A 132 -16.25 10.46 4.40
CA THR A 132 -17.39 9.95 3.64
C THR A 132 -17.77 10.97 2.57
N GLN A 133 -18.02 10.51 1.35
CA GLN A 133 -18.62 11.32 0.30
C GLN A 133 -20.10 11.55 0.62
N CYS A 134 -20.51 12.80 0.81
CA CYS A 134 -21.84 13.15 1.33
C CYS A 134 -22.99 12.71 0.42
N SER A 135 -22.79 12.71 -0.90
CA SER A 135 -23.84 12.41 -1.88
C SER A 135 -24.14 10.91 -2.04
N THR A 136 -23.14 10.06 -1.80
CA THR A 136 -23.23 8.61 -2.08
C THR A 136 -23.10 7.74 -0.83
N GLY A 137 -22.52 8.29 0.25
CA GLY A 137 -22.15 7.52 1.44
C GLY A 137 -20.87 6.69 1.27
N VAL A 138 -20.19 6.76 0.12
CA VAL A 138 -18.93 6.03 -0.13
C VAL A 138 -17.87 6.46 0.88
N LYS A 139 -17.20 5.49 1.49
CA LYS A 139 -16.07 5.71 2.39
C LYS A 139 -14.83 6.10 1.62
N VAL A 140 -14.13 7.10 2.12
CA VAL A 140 -12.97 7.69 1.46
C VAL A 140 -11.78 7.81 2.40
N VAL A 141 -10.59 7.74 1.84
CA VAL A 141 -9.36 8.20 2.47
C VAL A 141 -8.91 9.46 1.74
N ILE A 142 -8.55 10.49 2.50
CA ILE A 142 -8.04 11.76 1.98
C ILE A 142 -6.57 11.85 2.33
N LYS A 143 -5.70 11.94 1.31
CA LYS A 143 -4.25 12.09 1.47
C LYS A 143 -3.81 13.52 1.18
N ALA A 144 -3.07 14.12 2.10
CA ALA A 144 -2.45 15.43 1.91
C ALA A 144 -1.04 15.28 1.32
N VAL A 145 -0.79 16.01 0.23
CA VAL A 145 0.51 16.07 -0.46
C VAL A 145 0.84 17.52 -0.84
N HIS A 146 2.11 17.79 -1.18
CA HIS A 146 2.48 19.07 -1.76
C HIS A 146 1.90 19.21 -3.18
N LEU A 147 1.47 20.41 -3.57
CA LEU A 147 0.89 20.71 -4.89
C LEU A 147 1.87 20.48 -6.07
N SER A 148 3.16 20.34 -5.77
CA SER A 148 4.21 20.09 -6.76
C SER A 148 4.92 18.74 -6.54
N SER A 149 4.39 17.86 -5.69
CA SER A 149 5.01 16.55 -5.45
C SER A 149 4.89 15.65 -6.67
N ARG A 150 5.85 14.72 -6.80
CA ARG A 150 5.82 13.67 -7.83
C ARG A 150 4.58 12.80 -7.68
N GLU A 151 4.21 12.47 -6.45
CA GLU A 151 3.00 11.70 -6.17
C GLU A 151 1.74 12.40 -6.70
N TYR A 152 1.62 13.72 -6.49
CA TYR A 152 0.48 14.47 -7.02
C TYR A 152 0.43 14.42 -8.55
N ASP A 153 1.57 14.67 -9.21
CA ASP A 153 1.66 14.64 -10.68
C ASP A 153 1.29 13.25 -11.25
N VAL A 154 1.86 12.18 -10.68
CA VAL A 154 1.58 10.80 -11.08
C VAL A 154 0.11 10.45 -10.89
N ILE A 155 -0.46 10.71 -9.70
CA ILE A 155 -1.86 10.38 -9.42
C ILE A 155 -2.82 11.20 -10.31
N ARG A 156 -2.55 12.49 -10.50
CA ARG A 156 -3.34 13.35 -11.39
C ARG A 156 -3.32 12.83 -12.83
N TYR A 157 -2.16 12.40 -13.31
CA TYR A 157 -2.01 11.83 -14.64
C TYR A 157 -2.78 10.51 -14.80
N LEU A 158 -2.51 9.53 -13.92
CA LEU A 158 -3.14 8.20 -13.96
C LEU A 158 -4.67 8.26 -13.76
N SER A 159 -5.16 9.25 -13.01
CA SER A 159 -6.59 9.45 -12.75
C SER A 159 -7.29 10.34 -13.79
N SER A 160 -6.58 10.79 -14.82
CA SER A 160 -7.15 11.62 -15.87
C SER A 160 -8.31 10.90 -16.59
N PRO A 161 -9.30 11.63 -17.12
CA PRO A 161 -10.46 11.02 -17.79
C PRO A 161 -10.09 10.04 -18.92
N ALA A 162 -8.97 10.27 -19.60
CA ALA A 162 -8.49 9.41 -20.68
C ALA A 162 -7.89 8.09 -20.18
N LEU A 163 -7.33 8.07 -18.98
CA LEU A 163 -6.57 6.93 -18.46
C LEU A 163 -7.32 6.14 -17.37
N ARG A 164 -8.20 6.78 -16.61
CA ARG A 164 -8.90 6.16 -15.47
C ARG A 164 -9.79 4.96 -15.82
N THR A 165 -10.19 4.82 -17.09
CA THR A 165 -11.01 3.70 -17.56
C THR A 165 -10.20 2.66 -18.33
N HIS A 166 -8.88 2.81 -18.41
CA HIS A 166 -8.02 1.84 -19.09
C HIS A 166 -8.04 0.50 -18.33
N PRO A 167 -8.21 -0.66 -18.99
CA PRO A 167 -8.40 -1.94 -18.31
C PRO A 167 -7.19 -2.43 -17.51
N MET A 168 -5.99 -1.93 -17.83
CA MET A 168 -4.76 -2.21 -17.09
C MET A 168 -4.42 -1.12 -16.06
N ASN A 169 -5.24 -0.08 -15.93
CA ASN A 169 -5.07 0.93 -14.89
C ASN A 169 -5.87 0.51 -13.65
N HIS A 170 -5.19 -0.10 -12.69
CA HIS A 170 -5.76 -0.57 -11.44
C HIS A 170 -5.52 0.42 -10.30
N CYS A 171 -5.52 1.73 -10.58
CA CYS A 171 -5.52 2.75 -9.53
C CYS A 171 -6.81 2.68 -8.70
N ILE A 172 -6.69 2.93 -7.39
CA ILE A 172 -7.85 3.21 -6.55
C ILE A 172 -8.59 4.42 -7.14
N PRO A 173 -9.93 4.37 -7.28
CA PRO A 173 -10.67 5.49 -7.83
C PRO A 173 -10.43 6.79 -7.05
N VAL A 174 -9.88 7.79 -7.75
CA VAL A 174 -9.74 9.16 -7.23
C VAL A 174 -11.03 9.92 -7.55
N LEU A 175 -11.71 10.33 -6.48
CA LEU A 175 -13.00 11.00 -6.55
C LEU A 175 -12.86 12.51 -6.70
N ASP A 176 -11.79 13.08 -6.15
CA ASP A 176 -11.48 14.51 -6.26
C ASP A 176 -9.99 14.81 -5.99
N LEU A 177 -9.52 15.93 -6.53
CA LEU A 177 -8.22 16.53 -6.27
C LEU A 177 -8.44 17.97 -5.81
N ILE A 178 -8.38 18.19 -4.49
CA ILE A 178 -8.71 19.49 -3.89
C ILE A 178 -7.42 20.27 -3.68
N GLU A 179 -7.09 21.14 -4.64
CA GLU A 179 -5.90 22.00 -4.57
C GLU A 179 -6.13 23.18 -3.60
N VAL A 180 -5.13 23.46 -2.75
CA VAL A 180 -5.08 24.63 -1.87
C VAL A 180 -3.78 25.40 -2.12
N PRO A 181 -3.74 26.23 -3.20
CA PRO A 181 -2.49 26.86 -3.64
C PRO A 181 -1.84 27.77 -2.60
N LYS A 182 -2.63 28.43 -1.75
CA LYS A 182 -2.14 29.32 -0.69
C LYS A 182 -1.18 28.60 0.27
N ASP A 183 -1.46 27.33 0.55
CA ASP A 183 -0.68 26.51 1.48
C ASP A 183 0.24 25.52 0.74
N LYS A 184 0.26 25.57 -0.61
CA LYS A 184 0.97 24.63 -1.50
C LYS A 184 0.59 23.17 -1.25
N LEU A 185 -0.67 22.92 -0.89
CA LEU A 185 -1.19 21.58 -0.60
C LEU A 185 -2.18 21.13 -1.67
N THR A 186 -2.32 19.81 -1.78
CA THR A 186 -3.46 19.19 -2.44
C THR A 186 -3.94 18.01 -1.61
N PHE A 187 -5.26 17.85 -1.55
CA PHE A 187 -5.88 16.66 -0.99
C PHE A 187 -6.32 15.72 -2.11
N ILE A 188 -5.73 14.53 -2.15
CA ILE A 188 -6.13 13.44 -3.03
C ILE A 188 -7.22 12.66 -2.31
N VAL A 189 -8.44 12.71 -2.84
CA VAL A 189 -9.61 12.01 -2.28
C VAL A 189 -9.79 10.70 -3.04
N MET A 190 -9.64 9.57 -2.37
CA MET A 190 -9.73 8.23 -2.96
C MET A 190 -10.72 7.35 -2.19
N GLU A 191 -11.31 6.36 -2.84
CA GLU A 191 -12.10 5.33 -2.14
C GLU A 191 -11.29 4.65 -1.03
N GLU A 192 -11.94 4.30 0.08
CA GLU A 192 -11.31 3.52 1.14
C GLU A 192 -11.30 2.03 0.76
N TRP A 193 -10.09 1.48 0.55
CA TRP A 193 -9.88 0.06 0.27
C TRP A 193 -9.19 -0.63 1.47
N SER A 194 -9.34 -1.95 1.57
CA SER A 194 -8.85 -2.76 2.68
C SER A 194 -7.40 -3.23 2.46
N SER A 195 -6.61 -3.25 3.53
CA SER A 195 -5.28 -3.90 3.54
C SER A 195 -5.35 -5.40 3.84
N GLN A 196 -6.56 -5.95 4.05
CA GLN A 196 -6.77 -7.38 4.30
C GLN A 196 -6.79 -8.13 2.97
N LEU A 197 -5.63 -8.61 2.53
CA LEU A 197 -5.48 -9.33 1.27
C LEU A 197 -6.00 -10.78 1.31
N ALA A 198 -6.28 -11.30 2.52
CA ALA A 198 -6.80 -12.64 2.74
C ALA A 198 -7.95 -12.57 3.75
N ASN A 199 -9.18 -12.51 3.25
CA ASN A 199 -10.35 -12.74 4.09
C ASN A 199 -10.73 -14.21 3.97
N ASP A 200 -10.57 -14.93 5.09
CA ASP A 200 -11.07 -16.25 5.46
C ASP A 200 -11.32 -17.29 4.33
N THR A 201 -10.66 -18.45 4.47
CA THR A 201 -10.62 -19.63 3.56
C THR A 201 -9.59 -19.45 2.45
N PRO A 202 -8.75 -20.47 2.10
CA PRO A 202 -7.74 -20.31 1.04
C PRO A 202 -8.41 -19.76 -0.21
N CYS A 203 -7.97 -18.58 -0.65
CA CYS A 203 -8.52 -17.91 -1.82
C CYS A 203 -8.55 -18.90 -2.99
N HIS A 204 -9.61 -18.92 -3.78
CA HIS A 204 -9.65 -19.82 -4.93
C HIS A 204 -8.45 -19.51 -5.84
N LEU A 205 -7.74 -20.54 -6.33
CA LEU A 205 -6.51 -20.36 -7.11
C LEU A 205 -6.70 -19.37 -8.27
N THR A 206 -7.87 -19.40 -8.92
CA THR A 206 -8.21 -18.44 -9.99
C THR A 206 -8.25 -16.99 -9.49
N CYS A 207 -8.80 -16.73 -8.31
CA CYS A 207 -8.82 -15.39 -7.71
C CYS A 207 -7.41 -14.93 -7.37
N PHE A 208 -6.58 -15.83 -6.82
CA PHE A 208 -5.18 -15.56 -6.56
C PHE A 208 -4.39 -15.20 -7.82
N LEU A 209 -4.49 -16.01 -8.87
CA LEU A 209 -3.82 -15.75 -10.15
C LEU A 209 -4.33 -14.46 -10.80
N ASN A 210 -5.63 -14.15 -10.68
CA ASN A 210 -6.19 -12.86 -11.11
C ASN A 210 -5.62 -11.68 -10.32
N ALA A 211 -5.41 -11.81 -9.00
CA ALA A 211 -4.82 -10.76 -8.18
C ALA A 211 -3.37 -10.46 -8.61
N LEU A 212 -2.58 -11.51 -8.84
CA LEU A 212 -1.23 -11.37 -9.39
C LEU A 212 -1.26 -10.70 -10.77
N ARG A 213 -2.20 -11.10 -11.64
CA ARG A 213 -2.35 -10.51 -12.97
C ARG A 213 -2.64 -9.01 -12.89
N GLN A 214 -3.58 -8.57 -12.05
CA GLN A 214 -3.91 -7.14 -11.87
C GLN A 214 -2.68 -6.33 -11.42
N CYS A 215 -1.87 -6.87 -10.50
CA CYS A 215 -0.64 -6.22 -10.06
C CYS A 215 0.36 -6.02 -11.24
N ILE A 216 0.59 -7.06 -12.05
CA ILE A 216 1.51 -6.95 -13.19
C ILE A 216 0.92 -6.07 -14.30
N GLU A 217 -0.38 -6.14 -14.56
CA GLU A 217 -1.10 -5.27 -15.51
C GLU A 217 -0.89 -3.79 -15.17
N HIS A 218 -1.06 -3.42 -13.89
CA HIS A 218 -0.88 -2.03 -13.45
C HIS A 218 0.54 -1.53 -13.65
N VAL A 219 1.55 -2.34 -13.30
CA VAL A 219 2.95 -1.96 -13.49
C VAL A 219 3.28 -1.87 -14.98
N ALA A 220 2.80 -2.80 -15.82
CA ALA A 220 2.98 -2.73 -17.27
C ALA A 220 2.32 -1.48 -17.87
N PHE A 221 1.14 -1.09 -17.36
CA PHE A 221 0.47 0.15 -17.72
C PHE A 221 1.30 1.37 -17.33
N MET A 222 1.77 1.45 -16.08
CA MET A 222 2.63 2.55 -15.63
C MET A 222 3.90 2.66 -16.50
N HIS A 223 4.56 1.54 -16.80
CA HIS A 223 5.77 1.50 -17.63
C HIS A 223 5.50 1.98 -19.06
N ALA A 224 4.35 1.64 -19.64
CA ALA A 224 3.94 2.15 -20.96
C ALA A 224 3.70 3.67 -20.97
N HIS A 225 3.47 4.26 -19.80
CA HIS A 225 3.33 5.69 -19.58
C HIS A 225 4.60 6.35 -19.02
N TYR A 226 5.75 5.67 -19.11
CA TYR A 226 7.06 6.15 -18.62
C TYR A 226 7.10 6.43 -17.10
N ILE A 227 6.26 5.75 -16.32
CA ILE A 227 6.20 5.89 -14.87
C ILE A 227 6.73 4.61 -14.23
N ALA A 228 7.65 4.74 -13.27
CA ALA A 228 8.02 3.64 -12.38
C ALA A 228 7.45 3.89 -10.98
N HIS A 229 6.91 2.85 -10.34
CA HIS A 229 6.30 2.95 -9.01
C HIS A 229 7.35 3.08 -7.90
N LEU A 230 8.43 2.31 -8.03
CA LEU A 230 9.64 2.28 -7.19
C LEU A 230 9.48 1.76 -5.76
N ASP A 231 8.26 1.53 -5.29
CA ASP A 231 7.97 0.88 -3.99
C ASP A 231 6.98 -0.29 -4.09
N ILE A 232 7.12 -1.13 -5.12
CA ILE A 232 6.27 -2.33 -5.28
C ILE A 232 6.57 -3.32 -4.16
N SER A 233 5.58 -3.58 -3.31
CA SER A 233 5.64 -4.61 -2.26
C SER A 233 4.25 -5.08 -1.88
N ILE A 234 4.15 -6.25 -1.23
CA ILE A 234 2.87 -6.79 -0.75
C ILE A 234 2.19 -5.87 0.28
N ARG A 235 2.96 -5.02 0.97
CA ARG A 235 2.44 -4.07 1.98
C ARG A 235 1.73 -2.87 1.35
N ASN A 236 2.03 -2.59 0.08
CA ASN A 236 1.47 -1.48 -0.68
C ASN A 236 0.36 -1.93 -1.63
N VAL A 237 -0.23 -3.11 -1.41
CA VAL A 237 -1.41 -3.58 -2.14
C VAL A 237 -2.64 -3.48 -1.25
N LEU A 238 -3.70 -2.86 -1.77
CA LEU A 238 -5.03 -2.87 -1.15
C LEU A 238 -6.03 -3.63 -2.03
N THR A 239 -7.15 -4.03 -1.45
CA THR A 239 -8.27 -4.66 -2.15
C THR A 239 -9.59 -4.02 -1.75
N ASP A 240 -10.53 -3.93 -2.69
CA ASP A 240 -11.90 -3.51 -2.42
C ASP A 240 -12.78 -4.63 -1.83
N LEU A 241 -12.20 -5.82 -1.58
CA LEU A 241 -12.89 -7.03 -1.13
C LEU A 241 -13.93 -7.57 -2.14
N ALA A 242 -14.01 -6.99 -3.34
CA ALA A 242 -14.85 -7.41 -4.45
C ALA A 242 -14.03 -7.95 -5.64
N GLY A 243 -12.76 -8.28 -5.40
CA GLY A 243 -11.87 -8.91 -6.37
C GLY A 243 -10.99 -7.94 -7.16
N ARG A 244 -10.96 -6.65 -6.81
CA ARG A 244 -9.99 -5.69 -7.36
C ARG A 244 -8.81 -5.49 -6.41
N TYR A 245 -7.65 -5.21 -7.00
CA TYR A 245 -6.39 -4.99 -6.28
C TYR A 245 -5.66 -3.78 -6.86
N ALA A 246 -5.12 -2.94 -5.98
CA ALA A 246 -4.48 -1.69 -6.39
C ALA A 246 -3.23 -1.41 -5.57
N PHE A 247 -2.24 -0.77 -6.20
CA PHE A 247 -1.07 -0.23 -5.49
C PHE A 247 -1.37 1.12 -4.85
N ILE A 248 -0.73 1.36 -3.71
CA ILE A 248 -0.71 2.63 -2.98
C ILE A 248 0.73 3.12 -2.76
N ASP A 249 0.85 4.35 -2.24
CA ASP A 249 2.10 5.02 -1.85
C ASP A 249 3.03 5.36 -3.03
N TYR A 250 2.57 6.28 -3.88
CA TYR A 250 3.29 6.75 -5.06
C TYR A 250 4.36 7.82 -4.74
N GLU A 251 4.79 7.92 -3.48
CA GLU A 251 5.78 8.91 -3.00
C GLU A 251 7.15 8.76 -3.67
N LEU A 252 7.53 7.51 -3.93
CA LEU A 252 8.75 7.17 -4.63
C LEU A 252 8.56 7.09 -6.14
N SER A 253 7.32 7.16 -6.63
CA SER A 253 7.06 7.07 -8.06
C SER A 253 7.67 8.26 -8.79
N ASN A 254 8.12 8.00 -10.01
CA ASN A 254 8.69 9.03 -10.85
C ASN A 254 8.35 8.78 -12.31
N ARG A 255 8.24 9.87 -13.06
CA ARG A 255 7.95 9.87 -14.48
C ARG A 255 9.21 10.26 -15.26
N TYR A 256 9.61 9.41 -16.20
CA TYR A 256 10.86 9.53 -16.95
C TYR A 256 10.60 9.95 -18.40
N ASP A 257 9.65 10.87 -18.60
CA ASP A 257 9.36 11.40 -19.93
C ASP A 257 10.65 11.89 -20.60
N SER A 258 10.84 11.54 -21.88
CA SER A 258 12.00 11.97 -22.68
C SER A 258 13.37 11.43 -22.24
N ILE A 259 13.42 10.50 -21.28
CA ILE A 259 14.67 9.82 -20.86
C ILE A 259 14.65 8.40 -21.42
N SER A 260 15.48 8.12 -22.42
CA SER A 260 15.49 6.81 -23.08
C SER A 260 16.03 5.69 -22.20
N ASN A 261 16.99 5.98 -21.32
CA ASN A 261 17.66 5.02 -20.45
C ASN A 261 17.79 5.58 -19.02
N PRO A 262 16.70 5.69 -18.27
CA PRO A 262 16.76 6.24 -16.92
C PRO A 262 17.58 5.33 -16.01
N ARG A 263 18.27 5.94 -15.04
CA ARG A 263 19.09 5.26 -14.04
C ARG A 263 18.82 5.83 -12.67
N ILE A 264 18.73 4.96 -11.67
CA ILE A 264 18.56 5.33 -10.27
C ILE A 264 19.60 4.64 -9.39
N HIS A 265 20.01 5.30 -8.32
CA HIS A 265 20.99 4.79 -7.34
C HIS A 265 20.42 4.63 -5.92
N CYS A 266 19.23 5.18 -5.66
CA CYS A 266 18.71 5.27 -4.30
C CYS A 266 18.14 3.92 -3.83
N PRO A 267 18.61 3.32 -2.72
CA PRO A 267 18.09 2.05 -2.23
C PRO A 267 16.83 2.19 -1.37
N ARG A 268 16.31 3.40 -1.11
CA ARG A 268 15.15 3.62 -0.23
C ARG A 268 13.87 3.11 -0.87
N ARG A 269 13.46 1.90 -0.51
CA ARG A 269 12.22 1.20 -0.91
C ARG A 269 12.02 -0.05 -0.06
N SER A 270 10.84 -0.63 -0.13
CA SER A 270 10.43 -1.82 0.61
C SER A 270 11.17 -3.08 0.22
N GLU A 271 11.36 -3.29 -1.08
CA GLU A 271 12.02 -4.47 -1.66
C GLU A 271 13.20 -3.96 -2.49
N VAL A 272 14.41 -4.04 -1.94
CA VAL A 272 15.61 -3.48 -2.57
C VAL A 272 16.24 -4.52 -3.50
N PRO A 273 16.39 -4.23 -4.80
CA PRO A 273 17.12 -5.10 -5.71
C PRO A 273 18.61 -5.17 -5.34
N PRO A 274 19.28 -6.31 -5.57
CA PRO A 274 20.64 -6.54 -5.09
C PRO A 274 21.67 -5.57 -5.69
N GLU A 275 21.46 -5.04 -6.90
CA GLU A 275 22.31 -4.00 -7.49
C GLU A 275 22.23 -2.68 -6.73
N LEU A 276 21.05 -2.27 -6.27
CA LEU A 276 20.89 -1.05 -5.47
C LEU A 276 21.43 -1.23 -4.06
N GLU A 277 21.33 -2.43 -3.48
CA GLU A 277 21.98 -2.76 -2.21
C GLU A 277 23.51 -2.63 -2.28
N ARG A 278 24.10 -2.96 -3.46
CA ARG A 278 25.53 -2.75 -3.74
C ARG A 278 25.88 -1.30 -4.05
N GLY A 279 24.90 -0.40 -4.14
CA GLY A 279 25.10 1.01 -4.51
C GLY A 279 25.26 1.25 -6.02
N GLU A 280 24.99 0.24 -6.85
CA GLU A 280 25.06 0.34 -8.30
C GLU A 280 23.84 1.07 -8.87
N ALA A 281 23.91 1.52 -10.12
CA ALA A 281 22.76 2.06 -10.82
C ALA A 281 21.83 0.93 -11.30
N SER A 282 20.52 1.17 -11.32
CA SER A 282 19.54 0.26 -11.93
C SER A 282 18.58 1.00 -12.86
N ASP A 283 18.00 0.25 -13.81
CA ASP A 283 16.84 0.69 -14.59
C ASP A 283 15.59 0.72 -13.67
N PRO A 284 14.92 1.87 -13.49
CA PRO A 284 13.79 2.00 -12.57
C PRO A 284 12.63 1.06 -12.90
N TYR A 285 12.40 0.73 -14.17
CA TYR A 285 11.35 -0.21 -14.56
C TYR A 285 11.73 -1.65 -14.17
N LYS A 286 13.02 -1.98 -14.21
CA LYS A 286 13.52 -3.29 -13.76
C LYS A 286 13.56 -3.41 -12.24
N VAL A 287 13.58 -2.30 -11.51
CA VAL A 287 13.37 -2.28 -10.06
C VAL A 287 11.92 -2.66 -9.72
N ASP A 288 10.94 -2.12 -10.44
CA ASP A 288 9.53 -2.55 -10.25
C ASP A 288 9.32 -4.03 -10.57
N VAL A 289 9.95 -4.55 -11.63
CA VAL A 289 9.87 -5.98 -11.98
C VAL A 289 10.45 -6.86 -10.88
N TYR A 290 11.56 -6.45 -10.25
CA TYR A 290 12.09 -7.14 -9.07
C TYR A 290 11.09 -7.11 -7.90
N GLY A 291 10.53 -5.94 -7.61
CA GLY A 291 9.49 -5.78 -6.57
C GLY A 291 8.26 -6.65 -6.81
N LEU A 292 7.80 -6.77 -8.07
CA LEU A 292 6.74 -7.71 -8.45
C LEU A 292 7.12 -9.17 -8.18
N GLY A 293 8.37 -9.56 -8.46
CA GLY A 293 8.88 -10.90 -8.15
C GLY A 293 8.82 -11.21 -6.65
N MET A 294 9.23 -10.24 -5.81
CA MET A 294 9.16 -10.35 -4.35
C MET A 294 7.72 -10.39 -3.86
N LEU A 295 6.83 -9.55 -4.43
CA LEU A 295 5.40 -9.57 -4.15
C LEU A 295 4.79 -10.93 -4.45
N MET A 296 5.07 -11.51 -5.62
CA MET A 296 4.56 -12.84 -6.00
C MET A 296 5.06 -13.93 -5.05
N LEU A 297 6.34 -13.89 -4.66
CA LEU A 297 6.91 -14.83 -3.69
C LEU A 297 6.23 -14.74 -2.32
N HIS A 298 6.04 -13.52 -1.81
CA HIS A 298 5.34 -13.28 -0.55
C HIS A 298 3.86 -13.68 -0.63
N ALA A 299 3.20 -13.38 -1.75
CA ALA A 299 1.80 -13.73 -1.96
C ALA A 299 1.58 -15.26 -1.95
N LEU A 300 2.44 -16.05 -2.62
CA LEU A 300 2.40 -17.52 -2.58
C LEU A 300 2.54 -18.05 -1.14
N LYS A 301 3.47 -17.49 -0.38
CA LYS A 301 3.70 -17.87 1.03
C LYS A 301 2.51 -17.54 1.92
N LEU A 302 1.90 -16.37 1.74
CA LEU A 302 0.76 -15.92 2.55
C LEU A 302 -0.54 -16.65 2.19
N SER A 303 -0.75 -16.96 0.92
CA SER A 303 -1.96 -17.66 0.46
C SER A 303 -1.92 -19.17 0.76
N GLY A 304 -0.73 -19.72 1.02
CA GLY A 304 -0.52 -21.16 1.18
C GLY A 304 -0.71 -21.95 -0.13
N HIS A 305 -0.69 -21.26 -1.27
CA HIS A 305 -0.77 -21.94 -2.58
C HIS A 305 0.59 -22.47 -2.99
N ASP A 306 0.61 -23.73 -3.42
CA ASP A 306 1.76 -24.33 -4.10
C ASP A 306 1.51 -24.29 -5.60
N VAL A 307 2.22 -23.40 -6.30
CA VAL A 307 2.11 -23.19 -7.75
C VAL A 307 3.51 -23.19 -8.36
N PRO A 308 4.16 -24.37 -8.46
CA PRO A 308 5.55 -24.46 -8.90
C PRO A 308 5.78 -23.95 -10.32
N GLU A 309 4.74 -23.91 -11.15
CA GLU A 309 4.75 -23.37 -12.52
C GLU A 309 5.09 -21.87 -12.55
N LEU A 310 4.85 -21.12 -11.46
CA LEU A 310 5.22 -19.71 -11.35
C LEU A 310 6.71 -19.50 -11.02
N HIS A 311 7.40 -20.51 -10.45
CA HIS A 311 8.78 -20.37 -9.98
C HIS A 311 9.78 -19.94 -11.07
N PRO A 312 9.73 -20.45 -12.33
CA PRO A 312 10.64 -20.00 -13.38
C PRO A 312 10.51 -18.50 -13.67
N LEU A 313 9.27 -17.99 -13.76
CA LEU A 313 9.01 -16.58 -13.98
C LEU A 313 9.51 -15.72 -12.82
N ILE A 314 9.17 -16.10 -11.57
CA ILE A 314 9.61 -15.39 -10.36
C ILE A 314 11.15 -15.34 -10.30
N ARG A 315 11.83 -16.46 -10.58
CA ARG A 315 13.31 -16.50 -10.60
C ARG A 315 13.90 -15.52 -11.63
N GLN A 316 13.27 -15.41 -12.81
CA GLN A 316 13.73 -14.48 -13.84
C GLN A 316 13.53 -13.02 -13.42
N MET A 317 12.38 -12.70 -12.81
CA MET A 317 12.08 -11.37 -12.27
C MET A 317 13.02 -10.97 -11.12
N LEU A 318 13.50 -11.94 -10.35
CA LEU A 318 14.45 -11.77 -9.25
C LEU A 318 15.93 -11.88 -9.66
N SER A 319 16.26 -11.82 -10.96
CA SER A 319 17.65 -11.87 -11.40
C SER A 319 18.48 -10.74 -10.77
N GLY A 320 19.72 -11.06 -10.35
CA GLY A 320 20.66 -10.09 -9.77
C GLY A 320 21.27 -9.12 -10.78
N GLN A 321 21.10 -9.38 -12.08
CA GLN A 321 21.42 -8.48 -13.18
C GLN A 321 20.12 -7.94 -13.75
N PHE A 322 19.86 -6.64 -13.60
CA PHE A 322 18.55 -6.06 -13.91
C PHE A 322 18.18 -6.17 -15.39
N GLU A 323 19.18 -6.20 -16.28
CA GLU A 323 19.01 -6.35 -17.73
C GLU A 323 18.42 -7.70 -18.12
N GLN A 324 18.66 -8.74 -17.32
CA GLN A 324 18.15 -10.09 -17.55
C GLN A 324 16.70 -10.28 -17.11
N ARG A 325 16.19 -9.41 -16.23
CA ARG A 325 14.78 -9.44 -15.82
C ARG A 325 13.91 -9.18 -17.06
N PRO A 326 12.70 -9.73 -17.16
CA PRO A 326 11.77 -9.36 -18.23
C PRO A 326 11.32 -7.90 -18.08
N THR A 327 10.65 -7.36 -19.09
CA THR A 327 9.78 -6.17 -18.89
C THR A 327 8.50 -6.58 -18.16
N ALA A 328 7.78 -5.64 -17.55
CA ALA A 328 6.49 -5.94 -16.94
C ALA A 328 5.49 -6.53 -17.96
N LEU A 329 5.51 -6.05 -19.21
CA LEU A 329 4.67 -6.59 -20.28
C LEU A 329 5.04 -8.05 -20.64
N GLN A 330 6.33 -8.37 -20.70
CA GLN A 330 6.79 -9.76 -20.91
C GLN A 330 6.43 -10.66 -19.73
N ALA A 331 6.53 -10.16 -18.49
CA ALA A 331 6.13 -10.89 -17.30
C ALA A 331 4.61 -11.17 -17.29
N LEU A 332 3.80 -10.20 -17.74
CA LEU A 332 2.36 -10.37 -17.89
C LEU A 332 2.02 -11.47 -18.92
N ALA A 333 2.68 -11.45 -20.07
CA ALA A 333 2.50 -12.46 -21.11
C ALA A 333 2.86 -13.87 -20.59
N ALA A 334 3.98 -13.98 -19.86
CA ALA A 334 4.39 -15.24 -19.24
C ALA A 334 3.39 -15.74 -18.19
N LEU A 335 2.90 -14.86 -17.30
CA LEU A 335 1.89 -15.21 -16.30
C LEU A 335 0.59 -15.69 -16.95
N ASN A 336 0.14 -15.03 -18.01
CA ASN A 336 -1.06 -15.41 -18.75
C ASN A 336 -0.93 -16.80 -19.38
N SER A 337 0.24 -17.11 -19.97
CA SER A 337 0.52 -18.45 -20.50
C SER A 337 0.50 -19.51 -19.40
N ILE A 338 1.21 -19.28 -18.30
CA ILE A 338 1.27 -20.21 -17.15
C ILE A 338 -0.13 -20.44 -16.58
N THR A 339 -0.92 -19.38 -16.42
CA THR A 339 -2.29 -19.46 -15.91
C THR A 339 -3.19 -20.30 -16.82
N ALA A 340 -3.09 -20.11 -18.14
CA ALA A 340 -3.86 -20.91 -19.10
C ALA A 340 -3.52 -22.40 -18.99
N ASP A 341 -2.23 -22.74 -18.88
CA ASP A 341 -1.76 -24.12 -18.75
C ASP A 341 -2.25 -24.79 -17.45
N ILE A 342 -2.19 -24.06 -16.32
CA ILE A 342 -2.69 -24.53 -15.02
C ILE A 342 -4.19 -24.81 -15.08
N LEU A 343 -4.98 -23.93 -15.70
CA LEU A 343 -6.43 -24.09 -15.79
C LEU A 343 -6.80 -25.26 -16.71
N LEU A 344 -6.10 -25.41 -17.84
CA LEU A 344 -6.29 -26.53 -18.77
C LEU A 344 -5.96 -27.88 -18.13
N SER A 345 -4.86 -27.97 -17.36
CA SER A 345 -4.46 -29.21 -16.70
C SER A 345 -5.49 -29.66 -15.65
N LYS A 346 -6.00 -28.73 -14.84
CA LYS A 346 -7.06 -29.01 -13.85
C LYS A 346 -8.36 -29.49 -14.50
N HIS A 347 -8.77 -28.90 -15.62
CA HIS A 347 -9.95 -29.37 -16.35
C HIS A 347 -9.80 -30.82 -16.85
N ARG A 348 -8.62 -31.20 -17.34
CA ARG A 348 -8.35 -32.58 -17.77
C ARG A 348 -8.37 -33.57 -16.60
N SER A 349 -7.84 -33.19 -15.44
CA SER A 349 -7.84 -34.05 -14.25
C SER A 349 -9.24 -34.30 -13.69
N ILE A 350 -10.14 -33.31 -13.73
CA ILE A 350 -11.54 -33.46 -13.29
C ILE A 350 -12.31 -34.42 -14.21
N GLN A 351 -12.06 -34.37 -15.53
CA GLN A 351 -12.72 -35.23 -16.50
C GLN A 351 -12.24 -36.70 -16.47
N GLN A 352 -11.14 -37.00 -15.78
CA GLN A 352 -10.57 -38.35 -15.68
C GLN A 352 -10.91 -39.10 -14.38
N LEU A 353 -11.72 -38.52 -13.49
CA LEU A 353 -12.21 -39.22 -12.29
C LEU A 353 -13.21 -40.33 -12.67
N PRO A 354 -12.98 -41.60 -12.34
CA PRO A 354 -13.91 -42.68 -12.66
C PRO A 354 -15.19 -42.53 -11.83
N HIS A 355 -16.35 -42.53 -12.49
CA HIS A 355 -17.65 -42.70 -11.83
C HIS A 355 -17.69 -44.04 -11.10
N THR A 356 -17.60 -44.06 -9.77
CA THR A 356 -17.91 -45.24 -8.97
C THR A 356 -19.43 -45.48 -9.01
N PRO A 357 -19.92 -46.64 -9.50
CA PRO A 357 -21.34 -46.95 -9.43
C PRO A 357 -21.72 -47.27 -7.98
N THR A 358 -22.68 -46.54 -7.44
CA THR A 358 -23.29 -46.80 -6.15
C THR A 358 -23.92 -48.21 -6.16
N GLN A 359 -23.32 -49.17 -5.46
CA GLN A 359 -23.97 -50.47 -5.22
C GLN A 359 -25.20 -50.26 -4.33
N GLN A 360 -26.38 -50.31 -4.92
CA GLN A 360 -27.63 -50.44 -4.18
C GLN A 360 -27.70 -51.86 -3.60
N HIS A 361 -27.48 -52.00 -2.30
CA HIS A 361 -27.85 -53.20 -1.55
C HIS A 361 -29.38 -53.35 -1.58
N ARG A 362 -29.86 -54.31 -2.37
CA ARG A 362 -31.27 -54.73 -2.42
C ARG A 362 -31.51 -55.67 -1.24
N THR A 363 -32.13 -55.16 -0.17
CA THR A 363 -32.60 -55.99 0.95
C THR A 363 -33.84 -56.76 0.49
N VAL A 364 -33.71 -58.08 0.36
CA VAL A 364 -34.83 -59.00 0.13
C VAL A 364 -35.37 -59.42 1.50
N LEU A 365 -36.64 -59.12 1.78
CA LEU A 365 -37.36 -59.67 2.93
C LEU A 365 -37.83 -61.10 2.62
N PRO A 366 -37.70 -62.07 3.54
CA PRO A 366 -38.25 -63.41 3.37
C PRO A 366 -39.75 -63.44 3.72
N GLN A 367 -40.47 -64.36 3.07
CA GLN A 367 -41.90 -64.64 3.23
C GLN A 367 -42.23 -65.29 4.57
#